data_AF-J5MUI2-F1
#
_entry.id   AF-J5MUI2-F1
#
_cell.length_a   1.000
_cell.length_b   1.000
_cell.length_c   1.000
_cell.angle_alpha   90.00
_cell.angle_beta   90.00
_cell.angle_gamma   90.00
#
_symmetry.space_group_name_H-M   'P 1'
#
loop_
_entity.id
_entity.type
_entity.pdbx_description
1 polymer ?
#
loop_
_entity_poly.entity_id
_entity_poly.type
_entity_poly.pdbx_seq_one_letter_code
_entity_poly.pdbx_strand_id
1 'polypeptide(L)'
;MRYTFAIGDIHGCIDPLNRLIDRIEAYASEGTVVFLGDYIDRGPDSRRVLDRLIAGPCDRWSWICLKGNHEDMMVAAYADSDDRAVWLGNGGVETEISFGGRVLPQHLQWAADRPLMHFDRHRIFVHAGVDPEFPLEQQSEHDLLWIRFPPGESGDYWGKHLVHGHTPSLSNPVTIGNRTNIDSGCVFGGRLSCAVFDDEIAGGPIDFIEVRAA
;
A
#
# COMPACT_ATOMS: atom_id res chain seq x y z
N MET A 1 -7.88 23.00 5.61
CA MET A 1 -8.22 21.83 4.77
C MET A 1 -7.49 20.66 5.35
N ARG A 2 -8.17 19.53 5.51
CA ARG A 2 -7.56 18.30 6.00
C ARG A 2 -7.41 17.37 4.81
N TYR A 3 -6.22 16.82 4.63
CA TYR A 3 -5.89 15.98 3.50
C TYR A 3 -5.60 14.56 3.94
N THR A 4 -6.05 13.62 3.12
CA THR A 4 -5.64 12.22 3.16
C THR A 4 -4.80 11.93 1.92
N PHE A 5 -3.67 11.28 2.11
CA PHE A 5 -2.73 10.87 1.08
C PHE A 5 -2.70 9.35 1.06
N ALA A 6 -2.82 8.71 -0.10
CA ALA A 6 -2.66 7.26 -0.22
C ALA A 6 -1.42 6.95 -1.05
N ILE A 7 -0.50 6.13 -0.53
CA ILE A 7 0.74 5.71 -1.19
C ILE A 7 0.61 4.25 -1.64
N GLY A 8 0.92 3.99 -2.91
CA GLY A 8 0.91 2.64 -3.49
C GLY A 8 2.10 1.77 -3.09
N ASP A 9 2.26 0.65 -3.77
CA ASP A 9 3.19 -0.43 -3.47
C ASP A 9 4.65 0.04 -3.51
N ILE A 10 5.38 -0.16 -2.40
CA ILE A 10 6.73 0.39 -2.18
C ILE A 10 7.82 -0.62 -2.54
N HIS A 11 7.62 -1.90 -2.19
CA HIS A 11 8.54 -3.00 -2.51
C HIS A 11 10.02 -2.67 -2.27
N GLY A 12 10.39 -2.30 -1.04
CA GLY A 12 11.78 -2.03 -0.67
C GLY A 12 12.42 -0.78 -1.29
N CYS A 13 11.65 0.05 -2.02
CA CYS A 13 12.15 1.28 -2.65
C CYS A 13 12.23 2.46 -1.65
N ILE A 14 13.22 2.39 -0.74
CA ILE A 14 13.40 3.40 0.33
C ILE A 14 13.66 4.83 -0.18
N ASP A 15 14.45 5.00 -1.24
CA ASP A 15 14.78 6.35 -1.74
C ASP A 15 13.57 7.03 -2.42
N PRO A 16 12.80 6.35 -3.28
CA PRO A 16 11.48 6.84 -3.71
C PRO A 16 10.55 7.15 -2.54
N LEU A 17 10.43 6.27 -1.54
CA LEU A 17 9.58 6.51 -0.38
C LEU A 17 9.92 7.83 0.34
N ASN A 18 11.19 8.07 0.65
CA ASN A 18 11.62 9.30 1.33
C ASN A 18 11.30 10.54 0.48
N ARG A 19 11.63 10.51 -0.82
CA ARG A 19 11.34 11.63 -1.72
C ARG A 19 9.84 11.90 -1.84
N LEU A 20 9.00 10.86 -1.82
CA LEU A 20 7.55 11.02 -1.90
C LEU A 20 6.99 11.64 -0.62
N ILE A 21 7.48 11.21 0.55
CA ILE A 21 7.13 11.82 1.84
C ILE A 21 7.51 13.29 1.86
N ASP A 22 8.72 13.65 1.42
CA ASP A 22 9.15 15.06 1.35
C ASP A 22 8.19 15.91 0.49
N ARG A 23 7.67 15.34 -0.61
CA ARG A 23 6.71 16.01 -1.50
C ARG A 23 5.33 16.17 -0.86
N ILE A 24 4.87 15.15 -0.11
CA ILE A 24 3.62 15.20 0.64
C ILE A 24 3.71 16.27 1.75
N GLU A 25 4.81 16.30 2.49
CA GLU A 25 5.05 17.29 3.55
C GLU A 25 5.27 18.72 3.02
N ALA A 26 5.68 18.86 1.76
CA ALA A 26 5.69 20.14 1.06
C ALA A 26 4.30 20.56 0.54
N TYR A 27 3.40 19.60 0.31
CA TYR A 27 2.04 19.84 -0.17
C TYR A 27 1.12 20.33 0.95
N ALA A 28 1.21 19.74 2.15
CA ALA A 28 0.42 20.09 3.31
C ALA A 28 1.28 20.09 4.59
N SER A 29 0.88 20.86 5.62
CA SER A 29 1.61 20.91 6.89
C SER A 29 1.17 19.87 7.93
N GLU A 30 0.07 19.17 7.64
CA GLU A 30 -0.56 18.12 8.47
C GLU A 30 -1.46 17.25 7.58
N GLY A 31 -1.79 16.04 8.05
CA GLY A 31 -2.68 15.15 7.32
C GLY A 31 -2.57 13.69 7.73
N THR A 32 -3.30 12.84 7.01
CA THR A 32 -3.24 11.38 7.14
C THR A 32 -2.53 10.79 5.92
N VAL A 33 -1.56 9.90 6.12
CA VAL A 33 -0.96 9.10 5.06
C VAL A 33 -1.39 7.65 5.24
N VAL A 34 -2.07 7.10 4.24
CA VAL A 34 -2.47 5.69 4.15
C VAL A 34 -1.51 4.98 3.21
N PHE A 35 -0.75 4.03 3.73
CA PHE A 35 0.08 3.15 2.92
C PHE A 35 -0.70 1.89 2.60
N LEU A 36 -0.78 1.52 1.31
CA LEU A 36 -1.69 0.47 0.85
C LEU A 36 -1.14 -0.96 0.99
N GLY A 37 -0.01 -1.17 1.65
CA GLY A 37 0.66 -2.48 1.74
C GLY A 37 1.81 -2.64 0.76
N ASP A 38 2.36 -3.84 0.71
CA ASP A 38 3.48 -4.23 -0.16
C ASP A 38 4.70 -3.33 0.02
N TYR A 39 5.19 -3.31 1.27
CA TYR A 39 6.35 -2.57 1.72
C TYR A 39 7.66 -3.28 1.40
N ILE A 40 7.61 -4.60 1.42
CA ILE A 40 8.75 -5.49 1.31
C ILE A 40 8.80 -6.18 -0.06
N ASP A 41 9.83 -7.00 -0.23
CA ASP A 41 10.10 -7.87 -1.36
C ASP A 41 10.48 -7.12 -2.64
N ARG A 42 11.19 -7.85 -3.52
CA ARG A 42 11.65 -7.44 -4.87
C ARG A 42 12.70 -6.33 -4.89
N GLY A 43 12.47 -5.22 -4.18
CA GLY A 43 13.38 -4.08 -4.21
C GLY A 43 14.53 -4.20 -3.21
N PRO A 44 15.41 -3.17 -3.19
CA PRO A 44 16.73 -3.31 -2.63
C PRO A 44 16.79 -3.28 -1.09
N ASP A 45 15.82 -2.66 -0.42
CA ASP A 45 15.94 -2.38 1.03
C ASP A 45 14.60 -2.41 1.79
N SER A 46 13.97 -3.59 1.85
CA SER A 46 12.77 -3.85 2.64
C SER A 46 12.94 -3.47 4.11
N ARG A 47 14.12 -3.75 4.69
CA ARG A 47 14.42 -3.42 6.09
C ARG A 47 14.29 -1.94 6.37
N ARG A 48 14.93 -1.06 5.58
CA ARG A 48 14.85 0.39 5.83
C ARG A 48 13.46 0.95 5.58
N VAL A 49 12.69 0.37 4.65
CA VAL A 49 11.28 0.72 4.47
C VAL A 49 10.50 0.41 5.75
N LEU A 50 10.59 -0.81 6.27
CA LEU A 50 9.89 -1.17 7.50
C LEU A 50 10.36 -0.35 8.70
N ASP A 51 11.66 -0.14 8.87
CA ASP A 51 12.21 0.70 9.95
C ASP A 51 11.63 2.13 9.87
N ARG A 52 11.49 2.69 8.66
CA ARG A 52 10.90 4.02 8.45
C ARG A 52 9.41 4.07 8.80
N LEU A 53 8.64 3.06 8.43
CA LEU A 53 7.20 2.96 8.72
C LEU A 53 6.93 2.69 10.21
N ILE A 54 7.76 1.87 10.86
CA ILE A 54 7.71 1.61 12.30
C ILE A 54 8.05 2.87 13.10
N ALA A 55 9.05 3.64 12.67
CA ALA A 55 9.41 4.91 13.31
C ALA A 55 8.25 5.93 13.25
N GLY A 56 7.37 5.80 12.25
CA GLY A 56 6.16 6.58 12.13
C GLY A 56 6.38 8.04 11.69
N PRO A 57 5.31 8.85 11.73
CA PRO A 57 5.35 10.26 11.35
C PRO A 57 5.97 11.17 12.42
N CYS A 58 6.29 12.39 12.00
CA CYS A 58 6.49 13.53 12.91
C CYS A 58 5.17 14.07 13.47
N ASP A 59 5.25 14.93 14.49
CA ASP A 59 4.09 15.62 15.06
C ASP A 59 3.24 16.32 13.98
N ARG A 60 1.92 16.17 14.06
CA ARG A 60 0.85 16.63 13.12
C ARG A 60 0.48 15.68 11.98
N TRP A 61 1.19 14.57 11.82
CA TRP A 61 0.84 13.56 10.81
C TRP A 61 0.33 12.28 11.46
N SER A 62 -0.60 11.62 10.78
CA SER A 62 -1.09 10.28 11.14
C SER A 62 -0.74 9.32 10.03
N TRP A 63 -0.10 8.20 10.33
CA TRP A 63 0.22 7.16 9.36
C TRP A 63 -0.61 5.92 9.62
N ILE A 64 -1.24 5.40 8.57
CA ILE A 64 -2.04 4.18 8.58
C ILE A 64 -1.39 3.24 7.58
N CYS A 65 -0.81 2.15 8.07
CA CYS A 65 -0.16 1.16 7.21
C CYS A 65 -1.09 -0.05 7.07
N LEU A 66 -1.58 -0.33 5.87
CA LEU A 66 -2.40 -1.52 5.59
C LEU A 66 -1.52 -2.76 5.35
N LYS A 67 -2.09 -3.95 5.46
CA LYS A 67 -1.39 -5.18 5.08
C LYS A 67 -1.48 -5.38 3.56
N GLY A 68 -0.35 -5.62 2.90
CA GLY A 68 -0.30 -6.14 1.54
C GLY A 68 -0.16 -7.65 1.49
N ASN A 69 -0.36 -8.25 0.32
CA ASN A 69 -0.23 -9.70 0.20
C ASN A 69 1.21 -10.18 0.41
N HIS A 70 2.21 -9.31 0.18
CA HIS A 70 3.61 -9.64 0.48
C HIS A 70 3.91 -9.72 1.98
N GLU A 71 3.34 -8.82 2.78
CA GLU A 71 3.43 -8.93 4.24
C GLU A 71 2.77 -10.22 4.75
N ASP A 72 1.62 -10.58 4.19
CA ASP A 72 0.89 -11.80 4.54
C ASP A 72 1.70 -13.07 4.20
N MET A 73 2.23 -13.16 2.98
CA MET A 73 3.10 -14.26 2.55
C MET A 73 4.35 -14.39 3.43
N MET A 74 4.99 -13.27 3.80
CA MET A 74 6.16 -13.29 4.69
C MET A 74 5.78 -13.84 6.07
N VAL A 75 4.67 -13.40 6.65
CA VAL A 75 4.22 -13.87 7.97
C VAL A 75 3.91 -15.37 7.93
N ALA A 76 3.20 -15.84 6.90
CA ALA A 76 2.92 -17.26 6.69
C ALA A 76 4.23 -18.08 6.56
N ALA A 77 5.18 -17.62 5.74
CA ALA A 77 6.47 -18.30 5.51
C ALA A 77 7.37 -18.43 6.75
N TYR A 78 7.15 -17.60 7.78
CA TYR A 78 7.85 -17.70 9.07
C TYR A 78 7.06 -18.49 10.12
N ALA A 79 5.78 -18.74 9.89
CA ALA A 79 4.94 -19.60 10.72
C ALA A 79 4.98 -21.07 10.28
N ASP A 80 4.99 -21.31 8.97
CA ASP A 80 5.01 -22.64 8.34
C ASP A 80 6.11 -22.72 7.25
N SER A 81 6.82 -23.85 7.20
CA SER A 81 7.88 -24.06 6.21
C SER A 81 7.35 -24.29 4.79
N ASP A 82 6.11 -24.75 4.62
CA ASP A 82 5.55 -25.08 3.31
C ASP A 82 5.30 -23.82 2.45
N ASP A 83 5.01 -22.69 3.09
CA ASP A 83 4.78 -21.39 2.42
C ASP A 83 6.08 -20.64 2.06
N ARG A 84 7.23 -21.11 2.59
CA ARG A 84 8.50 -20.41 2.44
C ARG A 84 8.97 -20.31 0.99
N ALA A 85 8.80 -21.38 0.21
CA ALA A 85 9.21 -21.38 -1.19
C ALA A 85 8.39 -20.39 -2.03
N VAL A 86 7.09 -20.26 -1.71
CA VAL A 86 6.17 -19.34 -2.41
C VAL A 86 6.59 -17.89 -2.15
N TRP A 87 6.82 -17.52 -0.90
CA TRP A 87 7.24 -16.16 -0.55
C TRP A 87 8.60 -15.80 -1.14
N LEU A 88 9.60 -16.68 -1.01
CA LEU A 88 10.93 -16.44 -1.57
C LEU A 88 10.89 -16.27 -3.10
N GLY A 89 10.04 -17.04 -3.80
CA GLY A 89 9.82 -16.91 -5.23
C GLY A 89 9.15 -15.61 -5.68
N ASN A 90 8.53 -14.87 -4.75
CA ASN A 90 7.86 -13.59 -5.00
C ASN A 90 8.70 -12.37 -4.60
N GLY A 91 9.99 -12.54 -4.29
CA GLY A 91 10.90 -11.47 -3.91
C GLY A 91 11.26 -11.44 -2.43
N GLY A 92 10.89 -12.48 -1.67
CA GLY A 92 11.27 -12.62 -0.26
C GLY A 92 12.78 -12.77 -0.03
N VAL A 93 13.53 -13.21 -1.05
CA VAL A 93 15.00 -13.33 -0.99
C VAL A 93 15.65 -11.96 -0.76
N GLU A 94 15.22 -10.94 -1.51
CA GLU A 94 15.70 -9.56 -1.39
C GLU A 94 15.39 -8.99 -0.01
N THR A 95 14.21 -9.30 0.53
CA THR A 95 13.85 -8.96 1.91
C THR A 95 14.84 -9.58 2.90
N GLU A 96 15.07 -10.89 2.86
CA GLU A 96 16.03 -11.53 3.78
C GLU A 96 17.44 -10.98 3.65
N ILE A 97 17.90 -10.69 2.43
CA ILE A 97 19.20 -10.06 2.19
C ILE A 97 19.27 -8.68 2.86
N SER A 98 18.24 -7.85 2.73
CA SER A 98 18.20 -6.52 3.38
C SER A 98 18.25 -6.59 4.91
N PHE A 99 17.81 -7.72 5.50
CA PHE A 99 17.91 -7.99 6.94
C PHE A 99 19.22 -8.65 7.38
N GLY A 100 20.11 -9.02 6.44
CA GLY A 100 21.33 -9.77 6.73
C GLY A 100 21.09 -11.26 6.99
N GLY A 101 19.99 -11.81 6.48
CA GLY A 101 19.72 -13.24 6.41
C GLY A 101 18.32 -13.65 6.87
N ARG A 102 17.79 -13.10 7.97
CA ARG A 102 16.43 -13.40 8.45
C ARG A 102 15.74 -12.16 8.98
N VAL A 103 14.44 -12.06 8.71
CA VAL A 103 13.58 -10.98 9.21
C VAL A 103 13.49 -11.07 10.73
N LEU A 104 13.57 -9.92 11.40
CA LEU A 104 13.53 -9.87 12.87
C LEU A 104 12.09 -10.07 13.39
N PRO A 105 11.90 -10.72 14.56
CA PRO A 105 10.57 -11.00 15.10
C PRO A 105 9.68 -9.77 15.25
N GLN A 106 10.25 -8.62 15.62
CA GLN A 106 9.50 -7.36 15.77
C GLN A 106 8.94 -6.83 14.43
N HIS A 107 9.63 -7.06 13.32
CA HIS A 107 9.17 -6.68 11.98
C HIS A 107 8.09 -7.63 11.48
N LEU A 108 8.22 -8.93 11.76
CA LEU A 108 7.18 -9.93 11.48
C LEU A 108 5.90 -9.63 12.25
N GLN A 109 6.01 -9.33 13.55
CA GLN A 109 4.85 -8.96 14.38
C GLN A 109 4.18 -7.68 13.87
N TRP A 110 4.99 -6.65 13.54
CA TRP A 110 4.46 -5.42 12.98
C TRP A 110 3.69 -5.67 11.68
N ALA A 111 4.22 -6.50 10.77
CA ALA A 111 3.58 -6.87 9.52
C ALA A 111 2.27 -7.67 9.73
N ALA A 112 2.27 -8.61 10.68
CA ALA A 112 1.11 -9.41 11.03
C ALA A 112 -0.05 -8.55 11.58
N ASP A 113 0.27 -7.53 12.39
CA ASP A 113 -0.69 -6.67 13.06
C ASP A 113 -1.28 -5.57 12.17
N ARG A 114 -0.90 -5.50 10.88
CA ARG A 114 -1.44 -4.47 9.98
C ARG A 114 -2.93 -4.71 9.68
N PRO A 115 -3.80 -3.68 9.75
CA PRO A 115 -5.19 -3.80 9.34
C PRO A 115 -5.30 -4.06 7.83
N LEU A 116 -6.34 -4.79 7.42
CA LEU A 116 -6.61 -5.09 6.00
C LEU A 116 -7.26 -3.92 5.25
N MET A 117 -7.98 -3.06 5.97
CA MET A 117 -8.72 -1.95 5.40
C MET A 117 -8.66 -0.72 6.31
N HIS A 118 -8.84 0.44 5.69
CA HIS A 118 -9.18 1.68 6.37
C HIS A 118 -10.30 2.40 5.63
N PHE A 119 -11.11 3.18 6.34
CA PHE A 119 -12.19 3.94 5.75
C PHE A 119 -12.27 5.33 6.37
N ASP A 120 -12.59 6.30 5.54
CA ASP A 120 -13.04 7.61 5.96
C ASP A 120 -14.51 7.82 5.58
N ARG A 121 -14.99 9.07 5.60
CA ARG A 121 -16.37 9.41 5.22
C ARG A 121 -16.69 9.03 3.76
N HIS A 122 -15.74 9.15 2.85
CA HIS A 122 -15.92 9.11 1.40
C HIS A 122 -15.20 7.96 0.70
N ARG A 123 -14.19 7.33 1.31
CA ARG A 123 -13.34 6.34 0.66
C ARG A 123 -13.17 5.06 1.47
N ILE A 124 -12.83 4.00 0.74
CA ILE A 124 -12.33 2.73 1.24
C ILE A 124 -10.89 2.61 0.76
N PHE A 125 -9.96 2.36 1.68
CA PHE A 125 -8.57 2.08 1.39
C PHE A 125 -8.30 0.61 1.71
N VAL A 126 -7.75 -0.11 0.74
CA VAL A 126 -7.46 -1.55 0.82
C VAL A 126 -6.28 -1.86 -0.09
N HIS A 127 -5.55 -2.94 0.16
CA HIS A 127 -4.42 -3.31 -0.68
C HIS A 127 -4.84 -3.67 -2.12
N ALA A 128 -5.67 -4.71 -2.30
CA ALA A 128 -6.04 -5.18 -3.63
C ALA A 128 -7.43 -4.70 -4.08
N GLY A 129 -8.45 -4.89 -3.26
CA GLY A 129 -9.82 -4.49 -3.61
C GLY A 129 -10.86 -5.03 -2.64
N VAL A 130 -12.12 -4.88 -2.98
CA VAL A 130 -13.26 -5.43 -2.26
C VAL A 130 -14.18 -6.13 -3.25
N ASP A 131 -14.80 -7.22 -2.82
CA ASP A 131 -15.85 -7.89 -3.58
C ASP A 131 -17.21 -7.19 -3.31
N PRO A 132 -17.83 -6.55 -4.31
CA PRO A 132 -19.08 -5.83 -4.14
C PRO A 132 -20.29 -6.76 -3.90
N GLU A 133 -20.15 -8.08 -4.08
CA GLU A 133 -21.23 -9.04 -3.78
C GLU A 133 -21.42 -9.25 -2.27
N PHE A 134 -20.42 -8.92 -1.45
CA PHE A 134 -20.46 -9.10 0.01
C PHE A 134 -20.41 -7.75 0.74
N PRO A 135 -21.12 -7.58 1.88
CA PRO A 135 -20.93 -6.43 2.75
C PRO A 135 -19.47 -6.24 3.18
N LEU A 136 -19.07 -5.01 3.54
CA LEU A 136 -17.70 -4.70 3.96
C LEU A 136 -17.22 -5.52 5.17
N GLU A 137 -18.12 -5.86 6.08
CA GLU A 137 -17.82 -6.66 7.28
C GLU A 137 -17.67 -8.16 6.98
N GLN A 138 -17.99 -8.59 5.76
CA GLN A 138 -17.98 -9.99 5.32
C GLN A 138 -16.98 -10.24 4.19
N GLN A 139 -16.09 -9.30 3.93
CA GLN A 139 -15.01 -9.46 2.97
C GLN A 139 -14.04 -10.56 3.44
N SER A 140 -13.59 -11.41 2.52
CA SER A 140 -12.56 -12.39 2.82
C SER A 140 -11.19 -11.73 2.83
N GLU A 141 -10.29 -12.14 3.75
CA GLU A 141 -8.91 -11.64 3.76
C GLU A 141 -8.19 -11.93 2.44
N HIS A 142 -8.52 -13.06 1.79
CA HIS A 142 -7.97 -13.39 0.49
C HIS A 142 -8.34 -12.35 -0.58
N ASP A 143 -9.60 -11.95 -0.70
CA ASP A 143 -10.01 -10.97 -1.72
C ASP A 143 -9.42 -9.59 -1.44
N LEU A 144 -9.39 -9.17 -0.17
CA LEU A 144 -8.79 -7.88 0.24
C LEU A 144 -7.31 -7.77 -0.15
N LEU A 145 -6.61 -8.90 -0.20
CA LEU A 145 -5.17 -8.98 -0.49
C LEU A 145 -4.86 -9.38 -1.95
N TRP A 146 -5.77 -10.04 -2.67
CA TRP A 146 -5.43 -10.68 -3.96
C TRP A 146 -6.35 -10.38 -5.13
N ILE A 147 -7.52 -9.76 -4.92
CA ILE A 147 -8.46 -9.53 -6.03
C ILE A 147 -7.84 -8.62 -7.09
N ARG A 148 -8.16 -8.89 -8.36
CA ARG A 148 -7.73 -8.09 -9.50
C ARG A 148 -8.93 -7.69 -10.33
N PHE A 149 -9.01 -6.42 -10.65
CA PHE A 149 -10.07 -5.87 -11.48
C PHE A 149 -9.75 -6.01 -12.97
N PRO A 150 -10.67 -6.53 -13.79
CA PRO A 150 -10.65 -6.36 -15.23
C PRO A 150 -10.45 -4.88 -15.65
N PRO A 151 -9.84 -4.63 -16.83
CA PRO A 151 -9.69 -3.29 -17.35
C PRO A 151 -11.04 -2.58 -17.50
N GLY A 152 -11.13 -1.32 -17.06
CA GLY A 152 -12.36 -0.54 -17.15
C GLY A 152 -13.40 -0.83 -16.06
N GLU A 153 -13.13 -1.76 -15.15
CA GLU A 153 -14.09 -2.11 -14.11
C GLU A 153 -14.08 -1.12 -12.93
N SER A 154 -15.29 -0.83 -12.44
CA SER A 154 -15.59 -0.03 -11.26
C SER A 154 -16.93 -0.48 -10.67
N GLY A 155 -17.23 -0.07 -9.44
CA GLY A 155 -18.47 -0.37 -8.73
C GLY A 155 -19.03 0.86 -7.99
N ASP A 156 -20.16 0.68 -7.31
CA ASP A 156 -20.73 1.73 -6.45
C ASP A 156 -20.02 1.84 -5.09
N TYR A 157 -19.49 0.70 -4.60
CA TYR A 157 -18.76 0.59 -3.32
C TYR A 157 -19.48 1.25 -2.14
N TRP A 158 -20.79 1.02 -2.01
CA TRP A 158 -21.65 1.60 -0.98
C TRP A 158 -21.60 3.14 -0.96
N GLY A 159 -21.54 3.74 -2.15
CA GLY A 159 -21.39 5.18 -2.36
C GLY A 159 -20.01 5.76 -1.98
N LYS A 160 -18.99 4.92 -1.78
CA LYS A 160 -17.61 5.34 -1.48
C LYS A 160 -16.70 5.22 -2.70
N HIS A 161 -15.54 5.85 -2.62
CA HIS A 161 -14.46 5.70 -3.58
C HIS A 161 -13.45 4.66 -3.11
N LEU A 162 -13.20 3.63 -3.91
CA LEU A 162 -12.23 2.58 -3.63
C LEU A 162 -10.81 3.03 -4.05
N VAL A 163 -9.86 2.95 -3.12
CA VAL A 163 -8.45 3.31 -3.33
C VAL A 163 -7.60 2.07 -3.04
N HIS A 164 -6.83 1.63 -4.02
CA HIS A 164 -6.06 0.38 -3.93
C HIS A 164 -4.77 0.38 -4.76
N GLY A 165 -3.96 -0.65 -4.59
CA GLY A 165 -2.71 -0.94 -5.31
C GLY A 165 -2.72 -2.34 -5.93
N HIS A 166 -1.68 -3.15 -5.66
CA HIS A 166 -1.55 -4.59 -5.95
C HIS A 166 -1.38 -5.01 -7.42
N THR A 167 -2.03 -4.30 -8.35
CA THR A 167 -1.95 -4.58 -9.78
C THR A 167 -1.11 -3.50 -10.46
N PRO A 168 0.20 -3.74 -10.65
CA PRO A 168 1.12 -2.72 -11.15
C PRO A 168 0.85 -2.42 -12.61
N SER A 169 0.91 -1.13 -12.97
CA SER A 169 0.91 -0.68 -14.36
C SER A 169 1.64 0.65 -14.49
N LEU A 170 2.43 0.82 -15.55
CA LEU A 170 3.07 2.11 -15.86
C LEU A 170 2.06 3.22 -16.18
N SER A 171 0.82 2.84 -16.52
CA SER A 171 -0.29 3.78 -16.72
C SER A 171 -0.86 4.29 -15.40
N ASN A 172 -0.63 3.61 -14.28
CA ASN A 172 -1.10 4.05 -12.97
C ASN A 172 -0.33 5.30 -12.51
N PRO A 173 -0.95 6.16 -11.69
CA PRO A 173 -2.29 6.01 -11.11
C PRO A 173 -3.43 6.22 -12.13
N VAL A 174 -4.47 5.40 -12.05
CA VAL A 174 -5.67 5.50 -12.91
C VAL A 174 -6.93 5.48 -12.07
N THR A 175 -7.83 6.44 -12.34
CA THR A 175 -9.18 6.46 -11.78
C THR A 175 -10.20 5.99 -12.82
N ILE A 176 -11.03 5.02 -12.45
CA ILE A 176 -12.13 4.49 -13.25
C ILE A 176 -13.39 4.50 -12.38
N GLY A 177 -14.37 5.36 -12.71
CA GLY A 177 -15.56 5.54 -11.88
C GLY A 177 -15.20 5.88 -10.43
N ASN A 178 -15.71 5.10 -9.48
CA ASN A 178 -15.43 5.24 -8.05
C ASN A 178 -14.23 4.40 -7.59
N ARG A 179 -13.26 4.11 -8.47
CA ARG A 179 -12.07 3.32 -8.13
C ARG A 179 -10.80 4.02 -8.60
N THR A 180 -9.76 4.04 -7.78
CA THR A 180 -8.41 4.45 -8.17
C THR A 180 -7.40 3.36 -7.80
N ASN A 181 -6.67 2.88 -8.81
CA ASN A 181 -5.47 2.07 -8.61
C ASN A 181 -4.24 3.00 -8.66
N ILE A 182 -3.43 3.00 -7.60
CA ILE A 182 -2.23 3.83 -7.48
C ILE A 182 -0.90 3.08 -7.56
N ASP A 183 -0.91 1.76 -7.81
CA ASP A 183 0.30 0.97 -7.99
C ASP A 183 0.90 1.23 -9.39
N SER A 184 1.86 2.15 -9.45
CA SER A 184 2.59 2.54 -10.66
C SER A 184 3.88 1.75 -10.87
N GLY A 185 4.06 0.63 -10.16
CA GLY A 185 5.14 -0.33 -10.36
C GLY A 185 6.52 0.24 -10.04
N CYS A 186 6.67 0.88 -8.88
CA CYS A 186 7.93 1.52 -8.46
C CYS A 186 9.13 0.60 -8.61
N VAL A 187 9.07 -0.59 -8.03
CA VAL A 187 10.16 -1.57 -8.08
C VAL A 187 10.50 -2.07 -9.49
N PHE A 188 9.57 -1.95 -10.43
CA PHE A 188 9.75 -2.34 -11.83
C PHE A 188 10.32 -1.21 -12.71
N GLY A 189 10.83 -0.14 -12.10
CA GLY A 189 11.36 1.03 -12.82
C GLY A 189 10.29 2.06 -13.18
N GLY A 190 9.08 1.91 -12.64
CA GLY A 190 7.99 2.88 -12.77
C GLY A 190 8.16 4.08 -11.84
N ARG A 191 7.04 4.48 -11.23
CA ARG A 191 7.00 5.57 -10.25
C ARG A 191 6.53 5.00 -8.90
N LEU A 192 6.80 5.71 -7.82
CA LEU A 192 6.03 5.58 -6.59
C LEU A 192 5.03 6.72 -6.60
N SER A 193 3.75 6.37 -6.57
CA SER A 193 2.65 7.34 -6.72
C SER A 193 1.83 7.45 -5.45
N CYS A 194 1.35 8.67 -5.22
CA CYS A 194 0.46 9.03 -4.14
C CYS A 194 -0.80 9.70 -4.70
N ALA A 195 -1.98 9.26 -4.26
CA ALA A 195 -3.23 9.95 -4.49
C ALA A 195 -3.50 10.96 -3.36
N VAL A 196 -3.95 12.17 -3.71
CA VAL A 196 -4.29 13.24 -2.75
C VAL A 196 -5.80 13.39 -2.68
N PHE A 197 -6.36 13.44 -1.48
CA PHE A 197 -7.79 13.61 -1.22
C PHE A 197 -8.02 14.78 -0.27
N ASP A 198 -8.97 15.66 -0.59
CA ASP A 198 -9.51 16.64 0.37
C ASP A 198 -10.62 15.96 1.18
N ASP A 199 -10.49 15.90 2.51
CA ASP A 199 -11.41 15.16 3.39
C ASP A 199 -12.87 15.67 3.34
N GLU A 200 -13.11 16.89 2.86
CA GLU A 200 -14.46 17.46 2.72
C GLU A 200 -15.11 17.18 1.34
N ILE A 201 -14.36 16.63 0.39
CA ILE A 201 -14.82 16.42 -1.00
C ILE A 201 -15.07 14.94 -1.27
N ALA A 202 -16.32 14.55 -1.53
CA ALA A 202 -16.64 13.17 -1.90
C ALA A 202 -16.00 12.75 -3.24
N GLY A 203 -15.69 11.47 -3.37
CA GLY A 203 -15.18 10.86 -4.61
C GLY A 203 -13.67 10.65 -4.61
N GLY A 204 -13.12 10.65 -5.82
CA GLY A 204 -11.74 10.29 -6.11
C GLY A 204 -10.69 11.36 -5.76
N PRO A 205 -9.42 11.10 -6.12
CA PRO A 205 -8.32 11.99 -5.82
C PRO A 205 -8.46 13.33 -6.54
N ILE A 206 -8.06 14.39 -5.86
CA ILE A 206 -8.00 15.76 -6.40
C ILE A 206 -6.66 16.06 -7.07
N ASP A 207 -5.62 15.26 -6.76
CA ASP A 207 -4.28 15.39 -7.32
C ASP A 207 -3.50 14.07 -7.18
N PHE A 208 -2.37 13.97 -7.88
CA PHE A 208 -1.40 12.90 -7.74
C PHE A 208 0.02 13.44 -7.55
N ILE A 209 0.76 12.89 -6.60
CA ILE A 209 2.17 13.18 -6.38
C ILE A 209 2.96 11.94 -6.78
N GLU A 210 3.98 12.09 -7.62
CA GLU A 210 4.77 10.96 -8.10
C GLU A 210 6.27 11.23 -8.03
N VAL A 211 7.03 10.19 -7.73
CA VAL A 211 8.49 10.20 -7.80
C VAL A 211 8.98 9.00 -8.60
N ARG A 212 10.06 9.15 -9.36
CA ARG A 212 10.63 8.04 -10.15
C ARG A 212 11.34 7.04 -9.22
N ALA A 213 11.45 5.78 -9.65
CA ALA A 213 12.20 4.76 -8.93
C ALA A 213 13.72 5.08 -8.86
N ALA A 214 14.26 5.77 -9.87
CA ALA A 214 15.60 6.34 -9.92
C ALA A 214 15.55 7.71 -10.62
#